data_AF-A0A268EI97-F1
#
_entry.id   AF-A0A268EI97-F1
#
_cell.length_a   1.000
_cell.length_b   1.000
_cell.length_c   1.000
_cell.angle_alpha   90.00
_cell.angle_beta   90.00
_cell.angle_gamma   90.00
#
_symmetry.space_group_name_H-M   'P 1'
#
loop_
_entity.id
_entity.type
_entity.pdbx_description
1 polymer ?
#
loop_
_entity_poly.entity_id
_entity_poly.type
_entity_poly.pdbx_seq_one_letter_code
_entity_poly.pdbx_strand_id
1 'polypeptide(L)'
;MNENMKWFVNFFKEKRLDDDLYVIEHQGKAHIMESAVLRDIIVHRTPEEDQWLIQYMLLKMDLYNCDLRDYLKLLAKGYILATLDSATDVFDRSRSVGSQRN
;
A
#
# COMPACT_ATOMS: atom_id res chain seq x y z
N MET A 1 1.25 9.31 -20.48
CA MET A 1 0.82 8.36 -19.44
C MET A 1 1.79 7.20 -19.46
N ASN A 2 2.55 7.01 -18.38
CA ASN A 2 3.56 5.95 -18.23
C ASN A 2 2.91 4.58 -18.51
N GLU A 3 3.61 3.68 -19.19
CA GLU A 3 3.10 2.34 -19.54
C GLU A 3 2.68 1.54 -18.30
N ASN A 4 3.46 1.61 -17.22
CA ASN A 4 3.13 0.97 -15.94
C ASN A 4 1.83 1.53 -15.34
N MET A 5 1.66 2.86 -15.39
CA MET A 5 0.42 3.51 -14.95
C MET A 5 -0.79 3.01 -15.74
N LYS A 6 -0.66 2.86 -17.06
CA LYS A 6 -1.76 2.32 -17.89
C LYS A 6 -2.09 0.90 -17.48
N TRP A 7 -1.06 0.09 -17.24
CA TRP A 7 -1.23 -1.32 -16.91
C TRP A 7 -2.00 -1.49 -15.61
N PHE A 8 -1.61 -0.84 -14.51
CA PHE A 8 -2.30 -0.96 -13.23
C PHE A 8 -3.76 -0.49 -13.30
N VAL A 9 -4.01 0.64 -13.96
CA VAL A 9 -5.38 1.17 -14.13
C VAL A 9 -6.26 0.19 -14.91
N ASN A 10 -5.75 -0.36 -16.01
CA ASN A 10 -6.51 -1.31 -16.81
C ASN A 10 -6.73 -2.63 -16.06
N PHE A 11 -5.70 -3.17 -15.41
CA PHE A 11 -5.78 -4.42 -14.67
C PHE A 11 -6.78 -4.36 -13.52
N PHE A 12 -6.74 -3.30 -12.70
CA PHE A 12 -7.68 -3.11 -11.60
C PHE A 12 -9.12 -3.01 -12.10
N LYS A 13 -9.33 -2.28 -13.20
CA LYS A 13 -10.65 -2.14 -13.82
C LYS A 13 -11.17 -3.46 -14.38
N GLU A 14 -10.35 -4.20 -15.12
CA GLU A 14 -10.71 -5.49 -15.72
C GLU A 14 -11.08 -6.52 -14.66
N LYS A 15 -10.33 -6.55 -13.55
CA LYS A 15 -10.54 -7.47 -12.43
C LYS A 15 -11.55 -6.96 -11.40
N ARG A 16 -12.11 -5.77 -11.62
CA ARG A 16 -13.07 -5.09 -10.72
C ARG A 16 -12.55 -5.01 -9.28
N LEU A 17 -11.32 -4.53 -9.13
CA LEU A 17 -10.62 -4.40 -7.85
C LEU A 17 -10.77 -3.00 -7.24
N ASP A 18 -11.16 -2.00 -8.02
CA ASP A 18 -11.17 -0.58 -7.58
C ASP A 18 -12.19 -0.29 -6.46
N ASP A 19 -13.28 -1.05 -6.39
CA ASP A 19 -14.40 -0.78 -5.48
C ASP A 19 -14.21 -1.41 -4.08
N ASP A 20 -13.12 -2.13 -3.86
CA ASP A 20 -12.87 -2.81 -2.58
C ASP A 20 -12.38 -1.84 -1.48
N LEU A 21 -12.78 -2.12 -0.25
CA LEU A 21 -12.35 -1.44 0.97
C LEU A 21 -11.60 -2.39 1.89
N TYR A 22 -10.37 -2.03 2.25
CA TYR A 22 -9.55 -2.82 3.15
C TYR A 22 -9.55 -2.19 4.54
N VAL A 23 -10.08 -2.93 5.52
CA VAL A 23 -9.99 -2.58 6.94
C VAL A 23 -8.81 -3.33 7.55
N ILE A 24 -7.87 -2.57 8.12
CA ILE A 24 -6.61 -3.05 8.67
C ILE A 24 -6.50 -2.59 10.11
N GLU A 25 -6.51 -3.54 11.03
CA GLU A 25 -6.31 -3.26 12.45
C GLU A 25 -4.82 -3.22 12.80
N HIS A 26 -4.40 -2.14 13.44
CA HIS A 26 -3.04 -1.97 13.93
C HIS A 26 -3.03 -1.14 15.21
N GLN A 27 -2.31 -1.59 16.24
CA GLN A 27 -2.21 -0.92 17.56
C GLN A 27 -3.58 -0.54 18.17
N GLY A 28 -4.58 -1.41 18.01
CA GLY A 28 -5.94 -1.17 18.53
C GLY A 28 -6.74 -0.11 17.76
N LYS A 29 -6.27 0.34 16.59
CA LYS A 29 -6.97 1.26 15.69
C LYS A 29 -7.28 0.57 14.36
N ALA A 30 -8.47 0.84 13.84
CA ALA A 30 -8.87 0.43 12.51
C ALA A 30 -8.46 1.51 11.49
N HIS A 31 -7.70 1.11 10.48
CA HIS A 31 -7.33 1.92 9.34
C HIS A 31 -8.06 1.40 8.11
N ILE A 32 -8.63 2.31 7.32
CA ILE A 32 -9.39 1.98 6.13
C ILE A 32 -8.62 2.49 4.91
N MET A 33 -8.45 1.63 3.91
CA MET A 33 -7.85 1.98 2.63
C MET A 33 -8.72 1.48 1.49
N GLU A 34 -9.15 2.41 0.64
CA GLU A 34 -9.78 2.09 -0.63
C GLU A 34 -8.77 1.48 -1.61
N SER A 35 -9.20 0.50 -2.38
CA SER A 35 -8.35 -0.15 -3.38
C SER A 35 -7.90 0.82 -4.46
N ALA A 36 -8.74 1.77 -4.86
CA ALA A 36 -8.35 2.86 -5.76
C ALA A 36 -7.20 3.71 -5.18
N VAL A 37 -7.21 3.98 -3.87
CA VAL A 37 -6.12 4.69 -3.19
C VAL A 37 -4.85 3.85 -3.16
N LEU A 38 -4.96 2.54 -2.89
CA LEU A 38 -3.83 1.61 -2.96
C LEU A 38 -3.20 1.61 -4.37
N ARG A 39 -4.01 1.53 -5.42
CA ARG A 39 -3.54 1.63 -6.81
C ARG A 39 -2.80 2.93 -7.06
N ASP A 40 -3.34 4.06 -6.61
CA ASP A 40 -2.71 5.36 -6.80
C ASP A 40 -1.37 5.47 -6.05
N ILE A 41 -1.26 4.87 -4.86
CA ILE A 41 0.02 4.74 -4.14
C ILE A 41 1.02 3.92 -4.96
N ILE A 42 0.60 2.77 -5.48
CA ILE A 42 1.45 1.91 -6.31
C ILE A 42 1.97 2.68 -7.53
N VAL A 43 1.07 3.36 -8.24
CA VAL A 43 1.40 4.05 -9.50
C VAL A 43 2.28 5.29 -9.27
N HIS A 44 2.02 6.05 -8.20
CA HIS A 44 2.60 7.40 -8.04
C HIS A 44 3.68 7.52 -6.97
N ARG A 45 3.78 6.56 -6.04
CA ARG A 45 4.66 6.68 -4.87
C ARG A 45 5.63 5.51 -4.70
N THR A 46 5.32 4.36 -5.28
CA THR A 46 6.17 3.18 -5.18
C THR A 46 7.31 3.25 -6.20
N PRO A 47 8.56 2.92 -5.82
CA PRO A 47 9.67 2.81 -6.75
C PRO A 47 9.35 1.88 -7.93
N GLU A 48 9.92 2.16 -9.10
CA GLU A 48 9.61 1.41 -10.31
C GLU A 48 9.93 -0.09 -10.15
N GLU A 49 11.05 -0.43 -9.52
CA GLU A 49 11.44 -1.82 -9.22
C GLU A 49 10.38 -2.58 -8.40
N ASP A 50 9.78 -1.92 -7.40
CA ASP A 50 8.73 -2.49 -6.57
C ASP A 50 7.40 -2.57 -7.33
N GLN A 51 7.11 -1.62 -8.23
CA GLN A 51 5.94 -1.70 -9.12
C GLN A 51 6.03 -2.95 -10.01
N TRP A 52 7.21 -3.23 -10.58
CA TRP A 52 7.42 -4.43 -11.39
C TRP A 52 7.18 -5.72 -10.59
N LEU A 53 7.63 -5.77 -9.34
CA LEU A 53 7.40 -6.91 -8.45
C LEU A 53 5.91 -7.11 -8.15
N ILE A 54 5.19 -6.02 -7.84
CA ILE A 54 3.75 -6.06 -7.57
C ILE A 54 2.99 -6.53 -8.83
N GLN A 55 3.32 -5.97 -10.00
CA GLN A 55 2.73 -6.36 -11.28
C GLN A 55 2.95 -7.85 -11.56
N TYR A 56 4.19 -8.34 -11.38
CA TYR A 56 4.51 -9.76 -11.55
C TYR A 56 3.70 -10.66 -10.62
N MET A 57 3.55 -10.27 -9.35
CA MET A 57 2.76 -11.05 -8.38
C MET A 57 1.27 -11.07 -8.74
N LEU A 58 0.70 -9.95 -9.16
CA LEU A 58 -0.70 -9.88 -9.62
C LEU A 58 -0.95 -10.78 -10.83
N LEU A 59 -0.06 -10.73 -11.83
CA LEU A 59 -0.15 -11.59 -13.02
C LEU A 59 -0.05 -13.07 -12.64
N LYS A 60 0.90 -13.42 -11.76
CA LYS A 60 1.08 -14.80 -11.31
C LYS A 60 -0.17 -15.31 -10.59
N MET A 61 -0.71 -14.53 -9.66
CA MET A 61 -1.91 -14.91 -8.91
C MET A 61 -3.13 -15.05 -9.81
N ASP A 62 -3.30 -14.14 -10.77
CA ASP A 62 -4.38 -14.19 -11.74
C ASP A 62 -4.30 -15.46 -12.60
N LEU A 63 -3.09 -15.81 -13.07
CA LEU A 63 -2.84 -17.04 -13.84
C LEU A 63 -3.22 -18.31 -13.08
N TYR A 64 -2.99 -18.32 -11.76
CA TYR A 64 -3.33 -19.45 -10.89
C TYR A 64 -4.75 -19.37 -10.30
N ASN A 65 -5.58 -18.41 -10.74
CA ASN A 65 -6.93 -18.14 -10.23
C ASN A 65 -6.98 -17.95 -8.70
N CYS A 66 -5.95 -17.33 -8.13
CA CYS A 66 -5.93 -16.95 -6.72
C CYS A 66 -6.79 -15.71 -6.47
N ASP A 67 -7.21 -15.50 -5.22
CA ASP A 67 -7.90 -14.26 -4.85
C ASP A 67 -6.90 -13.09 -4.76
N LEU A 68 -7.02 -12.15 -5.71
CA LEU A 68 -6.19 -10.95 -5.77
C LEU A 68 -6.46 -10.01 -4.59
N ARG A 69 -7.67 -10.05 -3.99
CA ARG A 69 -8.07 -9.14 -2.90
C ARG A 69 -7.27 -9.40 -1.63
N ASP A 70 -6.95 -10.65 -1.35
CA ASP A 70 -6.12 -11.01 -0.19
C ASP A 70 -4.71 -10.44 -0.31
N TYR A 71 -4.12 -10.48 -1.52
CA TYR A 71 -2.82 -9.88 -1.78
C TYR A 71 -2.86 -8.35 -1.72
N LEU A 72 -3.90 -7.72 -2.29
CA LEU A 72 -4.07 -6.28 -2.20
C LEU A 72 -4.28 -5.82 -0.76
N LYS A 73 -5.04 -6.57 0.06
CA LYS A 73 -5.18 -6.31 1.49
C LYS A 73 -3.84 -6.42 2.23
N LEU A 74 -3.00 -7.38 1.87
CA LEU A 74 -1.65 -7.52 2.42
C LEU A 74 -0.77 -6.31 2.04
N LEU A 75 -0.82 -5.87 0.79
CA LEU A 75 -0.10 -4.67 0.32
C LEU A 75 -0.58 -3.42 1.05
N ALA A 76 -1.90 -3.20 1.13
CA ALA A 76 -2.50 -2.09 1.87
C ALA A 76 -2.02 -2.07 3.33
N LYS A 77 -1.99 -3.23 3.99
CA LYS A 77 -1.42 -3.36 5.34
C LYS A 77 0.05 -2.92 5.36
N GLY A 78 0.87 -3.38 4.42
CA GLY A 78 2.28 -2.97 4.32
C GLY A 78 2.45 -1.45 4.22
N TYR A 79 1.70 -0.78 3.34
CA TYR A 79 1.77 0.68 3.19
C TYR A 79 1.30 1.43 4.44
N ILE A 80 0.23 0.97 5.10
CA ILE A 80 -0.26 1.59 6.33
C ILE A 80 0.80 1.49 7.43
N LEU A 81 1.37 0.31 7.64
CA LEU A 81 2.39 0.10 8.67
C LEU A 81 3.63 0.97 8.41
N ALA A 82 4.15 0.96 7.18
CA ALA A 82 5.29 1.80 6.81
C ALA A 82 5.04 3.31 7.06
N THR A 83 3.80 3.77 6.84
CA THR A 83 3.41 5.17 7.07
C THR A 83 3.28 5.50 8.56
N LEU A 84 2.75 4.58 9.37
CA LEU A 84 2.54 4.80 10.81
C LEU A 84 3.84 4.67 11.62
N ASP A 85 4.71 3.74 11.25
CA ASP A 85 6.00 3.54 11.90
C ASP A 85 6.93 4.73 11.63
N SER A 86 6.96 5.22 10.40
CA SER A 86 7.71 6.45 10.06
C SER A 86 7.18 7.70 10.76
N ALA A 87 5.86 7.79 11.01
CA ALA A 87 5.29 8.87 11.81
C ALA A 87 5.70 8.79 13.29
N THR A 88 5.74 7.58 13.85
CA THR A 88 6.10 7.34 15.26
C THR A 88 7.57 7.70 15.53
N ASP A 89 8.47 7.36 14.61
CA ASP A 89 9.89 7.72 14.69
C ASP A 89 10.14 9.25 14.75
N VAL A 90 9.31 10.04 14.06
CA VAL A 90 9.39 11.50 14.11
C VAL A 90 8.97 12.03 15.48
N PHE A 91 7.89 11.48 16.05
CA PHE A 91 7.40 11.90 17.37
C PHE A 91 8.39 11.58 18.51
N ASP A 92 9.06 10.43 18.47
CA ASP A 92 10.03 10.05 19.50
C ASP A 92 11.32 10.90 19.45
N ARG A 93 11.78 11.29 18.25
CA ARG A 93 12.90 12.23 18.11
C ARG A 93 12.59 13.61 18.67
N SER A 94 11.35 14.09 18.54
CA SER A 94 10.94 15.38 19.14
C SER A 94 10.85 15.35 20.67
N ARG A 95 10.78 14.17 21.30
CA ARG A 95 10.77 14.03 22.78
C ARG A 95 12.16 13.92 23.39
N SER A 96 13.16 13.41 22.67
CA SER A 96 14.52 13.26 23.22
C SER A 96 15.34 14.56 23.29
N VAL A 97 14.98 15.57 22.50
CA VAL A 97 15.69 16.88 22.46
C VAL A 97 15.31 17.79 23.65
N GLY A 98 14.27 17.44 24.42
CA GLY A 98 13.80 18.24 25.56
C GLY A 98 14.55 18.05 26.88
N SER A 99 15.53 17.13 26.98
CA SER A 99 16.13 16.74 28.27
C SER A 99 17.64 17.02 28.39
N GLN A 100 18.17 18.00 27.66
CA GLN A 100 19.51 18.54 27.88
C GLN A 100 19.48 20.07 27.92
N ARG A 101 18.90 20.62 28.98
CA ARG A 101 19.22 21.96 29.48
C ARG A 101 19.24 21.90 31.01
N ASN A 102 20.39 21.53 31.55
CA ASN A 102 20.84 21.87 32.89
C ASN A 102 22.21 22.55 32.75
#